data_AF-A0A925W502-F1
#
_entry.id   AF-A0A925W502-F1
#
_cell.length_a   1.000
_cell.length_b   1.000
_cell.length_c   1.000
_cell.angle_alpha   90.00
_cell.angle_beta   90.00
_cell.angle_gamma   90.00
#
_symmetry.space_group_name_H-M   'P 1'
#
loop_
_entity.id
_entity.type
_entity.pdbx_description
1 polymer ?
#
loop_
_entity_poly.entity_id
_entity_poly.type
_entity_poly.pdbx_seq_one_letter_code
_entity_poly.pdbx_strand_id
1 'polypeptide(L)'
;MDSTQSILWRRTDAPGHDACTVWPEGRGWRIHGAAVFWSERGVTHLKYEIHCNASWQTLRASVQGMVGDREVDHRIRRTASGIWTLGHIAQPQLANCTDLDLGFTPATNTIA
;
A
#
# COMPACT_ATOMS: atom_id res chain seq x y z
N MET A 1 -21.58 -13.82 3.74
CA MET A 1 -21.32 -12.96 2.58
C MET A 1 -20.11 -12.15 2.93
N ASP A 2 -19.03 -12.39 2.22
CA ASP A 2 -17.76 -11.71 2.41
C ASP A 2 -17.93 -10.26 1.93
N SER A 3 -18.05 -9.31 2.86
CA SER A 3 -18.48 -7.95 2.56
C SER A 3 -17.29 -7.05 2.27
N THR A 4 -17.34 -6.40 1.12
CA THR A 4 -16.46 -5.29 0.77
C THR A 4 -16.61 -4.16 1.78
N GLN A 5 -15.49 -3.64 2.28
CA GLN A 5 -15.47 -2.50 3.20
C GLN A 5 -14.76 -1.32 2.53
N SER A 6 -15.37 -0.13 2.58
CA SER A 6 -14.78 1.11 2.09
C SER A 6 -14.57 2.08 3.24
N ILE A 7 -13.41 2.72 3.25
CA ILE A 7 -13.00 3.62 4.33
C ILE A 7 -12.45 4.90 3.72
N LEU A 8 -12.78 6.04 4.32
CA LEU A 8 -12.29 7.37 3.96
C LEU A 8 -11.65 8.01 5.18
N TRP A 9 -10.39 8.41 5.06
CA TRP A 9 -9.66 9.15 6.07
C TRP A 9 -9.41 10.58 5.59
N ARG A 10 -9.51 11.51 6.54
CA ARG A 10 -9.01 12.87 6.40
C ARG A 10 -7.75 13.00 7.25
N ARG A 11 -6.69 13.53 6.64
CA ARG A 11 -5.46 13.87 7.35
C ARG A 11 -5.73 14.98 8.38
N THR A 12 -5.08 14.92 9.54
CA THR A 12 -5.41 15.78 10.71
C THR A 12 -4.47 16.97 10.88
N ASP A 13 -3.24 16.88 10.38
CA ASP A 13 -2.16 17.86 10.52
C ASP A 13 -1.98 18.75 9.27
N ALA A 14 -2.40 18.28 8.10
CA ALA A 14 -2.28 18.99 6.83
C ALA A 14 -3.40 18.61 5.85
N PRO A 15 -3.61 19.37 4.75
CA PRO A 15 -4.59 19.01 3.73
C PRO A 15 -4.30 17.63 3.10
N GLY A 16 -5.29 16.76 3.10
CA GLY A 16 -5.22 15.49 2.41
C GLY A 16 -6.28 14.49 2.82
N HIS A 17 -6.49 13.50 1.96
CA HIS A 17 -7.37 12.37 2.19
C HIS A 17 -6.71 11.10 1.69
N ASP A 18 -7.12 9.98 2.27
CA ASP A 18 -6.91 8.64 1.75
C ASP A 18 -8.25 7.92 1.73
N ALA A 19 -8.50 7.15 0.68
CA ALA A 19 -9.67 6.29 0.61
C ALA A 19 -9.24 4.91 0.12
N CYS A 20 -9.71 3.86 0.77
CA CYS A 20 -9.44 2.50 0.35
C CYS A 20 -10.68 1.64 0.38
N THR A 21 -10.63 0.56 -0.38
CA THR A 21 -11.60 -0.52 -0.33
C THR A 21 -10.88 -1.85 -0.13
N VAL A 22 -11.37 -2.64 0.81
CA VAL A 22 -10.87 -3.97 1.13
C VAL A 22 -11.83 -5.01 0.55
N TRP A 23 -11.26 -5.96 -0.19
CA TRP A 23 -11.98 -7.02 -0.86
C TRP A 23 -11.39 -8.37 -0.45
N PRO A 24 -12.23 -9.39 -0.23
CA PRO A 24 -11.76 -10.77 -0.24
C PRO A 24 -11.33 -11.14 -1.67
N GLU A 25 -10.22 -11.87 -1.79
CA GLU A 25 -9.67 -12.31 -3.07
C GLU A 25 -9.14 -13.74 -2.97
N GLY A 26 -9.87 -14.70 -3.53
CA GLY A 26 -9.51 -16.12 -3.43
C GLY A 26 -9.49 -16.59 -1.97
N ARG A 27 -8.30 -16.90 -1.46
CA ARG A 27 -8.09 -17.23 -0.03
C ARG A 27 -7.54 -16.07 0.79
N GLY A 28 -7.29 -14.92 0.18
CA GLY A 28 -6.65 -13.78 0.80
C GLY A 28 -7.46 -12.51 0.66
N TRP A 29 -6.75 -11.38 0.66
CA TRP A 29 -7.34 -10.06 0.70
C TRP A 29 -6.68 -9.15 -0.32
N ARG A 30 -7.45 -8.20 -0.86
CA ARG A 30 -6.97 -7.14 -1.71
C ARG A 30 -7.41 -5.80 -1.15
N ILE A 31 -6.46 -4.89 -0.96
CA ILE A 31 -6.71 -3.51 -0.57
C ILE A 31 -6.37 -2.65 -1.78
N HIS A 32 -7.32 -1.87 -2.27
CA HIS A 32 -7.09 -0.89 -3.33
C HIS A 32 -7.51 0.48 -2.85
N GLY A 33 -6.65 1.48 -2.99
CA GLY A 33 -6.92 2.81 -2.51
C GLY A 33 -6.18 3.91 -3.24
N ALA A 34 -6.50 5.14 -2.86
CA ALA A 34 -5.85 6.33 -3.36
C ALA A 34 -5.73 7.39 -2.27
N ALA A 35 -4.55 7.98 -2.18
CA ALA A 35 -4.24 9.09 -1.29
C ALA A 35 -3.95 10.35 -2.12
N VAL A 36 -4.54 11.48 -1.73
CA VAL A 36 -4.25 12.81 -2.30
C VAL A 36 -3.98 13.77 -1.15
N PHE A 37 -2.80 14.36 -1.10
CA PHE A 37 -2.36 15.17 0.04
C PHE A 37 -1.26 16.15 -0.35
N TRP A 38 -1.00 17.13 0.54
CA TRP A 38 0.15 18.01 0.43
C TRP A 38 1.38 17.38 1.11
N SER A 39 2.49 17.28 0.39
CA SER A 39 3.79 16.86 0.92
C SER A 39 4.80 18.00 0.86
N GLU A 40 5.99 17.82 1.45
CA GLU A 40 7.10 18.77 1.30
C GLU A 40 7.53 18.98 -0.17
N ARG A 41 7.22 18.02 -1.04
CA ARG A 41 7.50 18.06 -2.49
C ARG A 41 6.34 18.63 -3.30
N GLY A 42 5.27 19.08 -2.64
CA GLY A 42 4.07 19.62 -3.27
C GLY A 42 2.90 18.62 -3.30
N VAL A 43 1.93 18.92 -4.17
CA VAL A 43 0.71 18.11 -4.35
C VAL A 43 1.11 16.69 -4.72
N THR A 44 0.60 15.72 -3.97
CA THR A 44 0.87 14.30 -4.15
C THR A 44 -0.44 13.57 -4.37
N HIS A 45 -0.46 12.69 -5.36
CA HIS A 45 -1.58 11.79 -5.61
C HIS A 45 -1.05 10.39 -5.95
N LEU A 46 -1.38 9.42 -5.12
CA LEU A 46 -0.89 8.05 -5.25
C LEU A 46 -2.07 7.10 -5.21
N LYS A 47 -2.12 6.18 -6.16
CA LYS A 47 -2.96 4.98 -6.11
C LYS A 47 -2.10 3.83 -5.63
N TYR A 48 -2.69 2.93 -4.86
CA TYR A 48 -2.02 1.73 -4.39
C TYR A 48 -2.95 0.53 -4.43
N GLU A 49 -2.34 -0.64 -4.61
CA GLU A 49 -3.00 -1.93 -4.47
C GLU A 49 -2.08 -2.85 -3.68
N ILE A 50 -2.64 -3.61 -2.74
CA ILE A 50 -1.93 -4.56 -1.88
C ILE A 50 -2.69 -5.88 -1.95
N HIS A 51 -1.98 -6.97 -2.16
CA HIS A 51 -2.51 -8.32 -2.09
C HIS A 51 -1.89 -9.04 -0.90
N CYS A 52 -2.74 -9.65 -0.09
CA CYS A 52 -2.37 -10.41 1.09
C CYS A 52 -2.84 -11.86 1.00
N ASN A 53 -2.17 -12.75 1.73
CA ASN A 53 -2.65 -14.12 1.91
C ASN A 53 -3.80 -14.20 2.94
N ALA A 54 -4.26 -15.42 3.25
CA ALA A 54 -5.32 -15.67 4.23
C ALA A 54 -5.01 -15.13 5.63
N SER A 55 -3.73 -15.01 5.97
CA SER A 55 -3.22 -14.54 7.25
C SER A 55 -2.85 -13.06 7.21
N TRP A 56 -3.37 -12.29 6.25
CA TRP A 56 -3.13 -10.86 6.04
C TRP A 56 -1.68 -10.45 5.72
N GLN A 57 -0.78 -11.41 5.54
CA GLN A 57 0.61 -11.12 5.17
C GLN A 57 0.68 -10.65 3.72
N THR A 58 1.42 -9.56 3.50
CA THR A 58 1.57 -8.97 2.17
C THR A 58 2.37 -9.88 1.23
N LEU A 59 1.81 -10.13 0.05
CA LEU A 59 2.44 -10.89 -1.04
C LEU A 59 3.03 -9.96 -2.10
N ARG A 60 2.30 -8.91 -2.45
CA ARG A 60 2.69 -7.90 -3.41
C ARG A 60 1.92 -6.61 -3.21
N ALA A 61 2.51 -5.51 -3.66
CA ALA A 61 1.84 -4.24 -3.77
C ALA A 61 2.30 -3.47 -5.00
N SER A 62 1.50 -2.51 -5.44
CA SER A 62 1.88 -1.50 -6.41
C SER A 62 1.53 -0.11 -5.89
N VAL A 63 2.36 0.88 -6.21
CA VAL A 63 2.11 2.29 -5.94
C VAL A 63 2.39 3.09 -7.20
N GLN A 64 1.42 3.89 -7.63
CA GLN A 64 1.50 4.66 -8.87
C GLN A 64 0.97 6.07 -8.68
N GLY A 65 1.60 7.06 -9.30
CA GLY A 65 1.10 8.44 -9.31
C GLY A 65 2.22 9.47 -9.29
N MET A 66 1.97 10.62 -8.66
CA MET A 66 2.90 11.75 -8.63
C MET A 66 3.17 12.21 -7.21
N VAL A 67 4.42 12.58 -6.94
CA VAL A 67 4.86 13.30 -5.74
C VAL A 67 5.49 14.62 -6.20
N GLY A 68 4.73 15.70 -6.16
CA GLY A 68 5.14 16.94 -6.84
C GLY A 68 5.16 16.74 -8.36
N ASP A 69 6.32 16.98 -8.97
CA ASP A 69 6.59 16.76 -10.39
C ASP A 69 7.20 15.37 -10.69
N ARG A 70 7.44 14.55 -9.66
CA ARG A 70 8.07 13.24 -9.81
C ARG A 70 7.05 12.14 -9.95
N GLU A 71 7.14 11.38 -11.04
CA GLU A 71 6.37 10.15 -11.24
C GLU A 71 6.85 9.03 -10.29
N VAL A 72 5.89 8.25 -9.82
CA VAL A 72 6.08 7.05 -9.01
C VAL A 72 5.43 5.88 -9.75
N ASP A 73 6.21 4.85 -10.02
CA ASP A 73 5.72 3.51 -10.36
C ASP A 73 6.58 2.49 -9.60
N HIS A 74 6.01 1.95 -8.53
CA HIS A 74 6.67 0.99 -7.67
C HIS A 74 5.90 -0.31 -7.67
N ARG A 75 6.64 -1.41 -7.84
CA ARG A 75 6.13 -2.78 -7.71
C ARG A 75 6.89 -3.44 -6.59
N ILE A 76 6.18 -3.84 -5.54
CA ILE A 76 6.75 -4.45 -4.35
C ILE A 76 6.28 -5.90 -4.32
N ARG A 77 7.17 -6.83 -4.04
CA ARG A 77 6.81 -8.25 -3.89
C ARG A 77 7.57 -8.86 -2.73
N ARG A 78 6.93 -9.80 -2.05
CA ARG A 78 7.56 -10.69 -1.08
C ARG A 78 7.63 -12.09 -1.69
N THR A 79 8.83 -12.64 -1.84
CA THR A 79 8.99 -14.00 -2.35
C THR A 79 8.50 -15.02 -1.33
N ALA A 80 8.29 -16.26 -1.76
CA ALA A 80 7.95 -17.37 -0.85
C ALA A 80 9.04 -17.62 0.21
N SER A 81 10.30 -17.26 -0.08
CA SER A 81 11.41 -17.31 0.86
C SER A 81 11.51 -16.09 1.79
N GLY A 82 10.54 -15.17 1.74
CA GLY A 82 10.47 -13.98 2.60
C GLY A 82 11.32 -12.80 2.14
N ILE A 83 11.91 -12.85 0.95
CA ILE A 83 12.73 -11.76 0.41
C ILE A 83 11.82 -10.70 -0.21
N TRP A 84 12.02 -9.45 0.17
CA TRP A 84 11.36 -8.31 -0.47
C TRP A 84 12.09 -7.87 -1.72
N THR A 85 11.33 -7.47 -2.75
CA THR A 85 11.86 -6.84 -3.95
C THR A 85 11.13 -5.54 -4.24
N LEU A 86 11.87 -4.52 -4.67
CA LEU A 86 11.34 -3.30 -5.30
C LEU A 86 11.68 -3.34 -6.78
N GLY A 87 10.65 -3.39 -7.63
CA GLY A 87 10.79 -3.81 -9.01
C GLY A 87 11.38 -5.21 -9.06
N HIS A 88 12.58 -5.33 -9.65
CA HIS A 88 13.34 -6.58 -9.74
C HIS A 88 14.53 -6.63 -8.76
N ILE A 89 14.69 -5.60 -7.92
CA ILE A 89 15.86 -5.45 -7.05
C ILE A 89 15.52 -5.96 -5.65
N ALA A 90 16.25 -6.96 -5.18
CA ALA A 90 16.12 -7.49 -3.83
C ALA A 90 16.48 -6.43 -2.77
N GLN A 91 15.74 -6.44 -1.67
CA GLN A 91 15.90 -5.55 -0.52
C GLN A 91 16.25 -6.40 0.71
N PRO A 92 17.47 -6.96 0.79
CA PRO A 92 17.87 -7.88 1.86
C PRO A 92 17.80 -7.25 3.26
N GLN A 93 17.92 -5.92 3.35
CA GLN A 93 17.76 -5.19 4.61
C GLN A 93 16.36 -5.31 5.21
N LEU A 94 15.37 -5.77 4.44
CA LEU A 94 13.99 -5.98 4.88
C LEU A 94 13.68 -7.45 5.21
N ALA A 95 14.69 -8.33 5.30
CA ALA A 95 14.47 -9.78 5.47
C ALA A 95 13.62 -10.16 6.70
N ASN A 96 13.66 -9.34 7.76
CA ASN A 96 12.88 -9.56 8.99
C ASN A 96 11.51 -8.86 8.97
N CYS A 97 11.17 -8.13 7.91
CA CYS A 97 9.86 -7.51 7.75
C CYS A 97 8.86 -8.53 7.20
N THR A 98 7.74 -8.69 7.90
CA THR A 98 6.63 -9.56 7.48
C THR A 98 5.56 -8.81 6.71
N ASP A 99 5.39 -7.52 7.04
CA ASP A 99 4.30 -6.69 6.55
C ASP A 99 4.84 -5.42 5.89
N LEU A 100 4.05 -4.89 4.96
CA LEU A 100 4.38 -3.69 4.21
C LEU A 100 3.72 -2.48 4.87
N ASP A 101 4.49 -1.46 5.20
CA ASP A 101 3.92 -0.16 5.58
C ASP A 101 4.13 0.87 4.45
N LEU A 102 3.05 1.49 4.02
CA LEU A 102 3.06 2.60 3.07
C LEU A 102 2.77 3.87 3.86
N GLY A 103 3.82 4.55 4.32
CA GLY A 103 3.71 5.68 5.26
C GLY A 103 2.91 6.91 4.82
N PHE A 104 2.25 6.88 3.66
CA PHE A 104 1.30 7.89 3.19
C PHE A 104 -0.18 7.51 3.37
N THR A 105 -0.48 6.27 3.76
CA THR A 105 -1.85 5.77 3.96
C THR A 105 -1.97 5.03 5.30
N PRO A 106 -3.06 5.22 6.07
CA PRO A 106 -3.34 4.41 7.24
C PRO A 106 -3.82 2.99 6.89
N ALA A 107 -4.12 2.69 5.61
CA ALA A 107 -4.68 1.41 5.22
C ALA A 107 -3.74 0.24 5.53
N THR A 108 -2.43 0.44 5.52
CA THR A 108 -1.44 -0.58 5.90
C THR A 108 -1.44 -0.93 7.38
N ASN A 109 -2.15 -0.18 8.23
CA ASN A 109 -2.40 -0.62 9.61
C ASN A 109 -3.39 -1.80 9.69
N THR A 110 -4.17 -2.04 8.64
CA THR A 110 -5.13 -3.17 8.60
C THR A 110 -4.48 -4.51 8.28
N ILE A 111 -3.22 -4.51 7.85
CA ILE A 111 -2.45 -5.72 7.53
C ILE A 111 -1.48 -6.13 8.64
N ALA A 112 -1.31 -5.30 9.68
CA ALA A 112 -0.37 -5.51 10.79
C ALA A 112 -1.00 -6.26 11.98
#